data_AF-A0A932QR40-F1
#
_entry.id   AF-A0A932QR40-F1
#
_cell.length_a   1.000
_cell.length_b   1.000
_cell.length_c   1.000
_cell.angle_alpha   90.00
_cell.angle_beta   90.00
_cell.angle_gamma   90.00
#
_symmetry.space_group_name_H-M   'P 1'
#
loop_
_entity.id
_entity.type
_entity.pdbx_description
1 polymer ?
#
loop_
_entity_poly.entity_id
_entity_poly.type
_entity_poly.pdbx_seq_one_letter_code
_entity_poly.pdbx_strand_id
1 'polypeptide(L)'
;MNQKAKLLLGLAALLTILILMPRGLALAHGVSIPYWGPLVATCPGDVCTSLCDLLDLVQHVVYFAITILLFVIAPIIFVIGGILIMTAGGSEERMGKGRQMIKGGVIGVLITLSAYLIVGTFLWLVGNQDTGTRVSWPHVQCNLPTSPFDQPVPQGNQNPQGNVTPPGGEVLNLVDGPVSFSGGTFWYKNGRQVNPKMAEALVCTGGKLASHYSGFLSQPIRITEAYPTSSPHQDSHHSTGCAVDATPNNFNDSCNVVSNLLDAASQCGLGFKNEYEACPGGALSTEGTAPHVHLYVSACP
;
A
#
# COMPACT_ATOMS: atom_id res chain seq x y z
N MET A 1 13.73 23.18 43.06
CA MET A 1 14.32 22.33 41.99
C MET A 1 14.79 23.22 40.85
N ASN A 2 16.09 23.19 40.54
CA ASN A 2 16.68 24.05 39.50
C ASN A 2 16.22 23.65 38.09
N GLN A 3 16.34 24.57 37.11
CA GLN A 3 15.82 24.37 35.74
C GLN A 3 16.40 23.12 35.06
N LYS A 4 17.66 22.79 35.37
CA LYS A 4 18.33 21.57 34.92
C LYS A 4 17.68 20.31 35.49
N ALA A 5 17.34 20.28 36.78
CA ALA A 5 16.64 19.14 37.38
C ALA A 5 15.20 18.98 36.86
N LYS A 6 14.50 20.08 36.51
CA LYS A 6 13.18 20.00 35.85
C LYS A 6 13.28 19.42 34.44
N LEU A 7 14.29 19.82 33.67
CA LEU A 7 14.57 19.29 32.33
C LEU A 7 14.97 17.82 32.38
N LEU A 8 15.83 17.44 33.32
CA LEU A 8 16.30 16.06 33.51
C LEU A 8 15.18 15.13 34.01
N LEU A 9 14.31 15.59 34.90
CA LEU A 9 13.12 14.83 35.31
C LEU A 9 12.11 14.67 34.17
N GLY A 10 11.92 15.70 33.34
CA GLY A 10 11.08 15.62 32.15
C GLY A 10 11.62 14.63 31.12
N LEU A 11 12.93 14.68 30.84
CA LEU A 11 13.60 13.73 29.94
C LEU A 11 13.59 12.30 30.50
N ALA A 12 13.81 12.14 31.81
CA ALA A 12 13.76 10.82 32.45
C ALA A 12 12.35 10.23 32.45
N ALA A 13 11.30 11.05 32.65
CA ALA A 13 9.90 10.64 32.54
C ALA A 13 9.53 10.27 31.09
N LEU A 14 9.98 11.06 30.11
CA LEU A 14 9.77 10.78 28.69
C LEU A 14 10.49 9.49 28.27
N LEU A 15 11.72 9.28 28.75
CA LEU A 15 12.53 8.10 28.48
C LEU A 15 11.96 6.85 29.18
N THR A 16 11.44 6.97 30.40
CA THR A 16 10.75 5.85 31.06
C THR A 16 9.42 5.52 30.40
N ILE A 17 8.64 6.51 29.94
CA ILE A 17 7.43 6.28 29.14
C ILE A 17 7.80 5.61 27.80
N LEU A 18 8.88 6.03 27.15
CA LEU A 18 9.37 5.47 25.88
C LEU A 18 9.93 4.04 26.03
N ILE A 19 10.53 3.70 27.18
CA ILE A 19 11.11 2.37 27.46
C ILE A 19 10.08 1.40 28.06
N LEU A 20 9.07 1.91 28.79
CA LEU A 20 8.01 1.10 29.38
C LEU A 20 6.80 0.90 28.45
N MET A 21 6.53 1.83 27.52
CA MET A 21 5.49 1.66 26.49
C MET A 21 5.64 0.32 25.75
N PRO A 22 6.81 -0.04 25.18
CA PRO A 22 6.95 -1.26 24.39
C PRO A 22 6.68 -2.55 25.19
N ARG A 23 6.88 -2.52 26.52
CA ARG A 23 6.76 -3.71 27.39
C ARG A 23 5.35 -3.93 27.95
N GLY A 24 4.52 -2.89 28.03
CA GLY A 24 3.08 -3.03 28.28
C GLY A 24 2.29 -3.39 27.02
N LEU A 25 2.86 -3.15 25.84
CA LEU A 25 2.24 -3.31 24.54
C LEU A 25 2.06 -4.78 24.08
N ALA A 26 2.83 -5.73 24.64
CA ALA A 26 2.64 -7.17 24.34
C ALA A 26 1.34 -7.76 24.93
N LEU A 27 0.67 -7.06 25.87
CA LEU A 27 -0.63 -7.44 26.43
C LEU A 27 -1.77 -6.53 25.96
N ALA A 28 -1.54 -5.62 25.01
CA ALA A 28 -2.49 -4.57 24.64
C ALA A 28 -3.16 -4.79 23.27
N HIS A 29 -3.23 -6.03 22.78
CA HIS A 29 -4.13 -6.35 21.68
C HIS A 29 -5.58 -6.09 22.15
N GLY A 30 -6.17 -4.95 21.75
CA GLY A 30 -7.57 -4.62 22.03
C GLY A 30 -7.84 -3.53 23.08
N VAL A 31 -6.85 -2.76 23.56
CA VAL A 31 -7.15 -1.55 24.36
C VAL A 31 -7.71 -0.48 23.43
N SER A 32 -9.04 -0.40 23.38
CA SER A 32 -9.76 0.64 22.64
C SER A 32 -9.87 1.91 23.48
N ILE A 33 -9.44 3.02 22.91
CA ILE A 33 -9.67 4.34 23.49
C ILE A 33 -11.08 4.77 23.05
N PRO A 34 -11.91 5.29 23.98
CA PRO A 34 -13.20 5.87 23.61
C PRO A 34 -13.03 6.83 22.43
N TYR A 35 -13.87 6.70 21.41
CA TYR A 35 -13.91 7.52 20.18
C TYR A 35 -12.81 7.28 19.12
N TRP A 36 -11.74 6.52 19.40
CA TRP A 36 -10.58 6.43 18.50
C TRP A 36 -10.11 5.02 18.13
N GLY A 37 -10.71 3.97 18.71
CA GLY A 37 -10.32 2.58 18.38
C GLY A 37 -9.07 2.11 19.14
N PRO A 38 -8.47 0.98 18.75
CA PRO A 38 -7.31 0.42 19.43
C PRO A 38 -6.05 1.27 19.21
N LEU A 39 -5.18 1.37 20.23
CA LEU A 39 -3.90 2.10 20.12
C LEU A 39 -2.95 1.52 19.06
N VAL A 40 -3.00 0.20 18.89
CA VAL A 40 -2.24 -0.54 17.88
C VAL A 40 -3.26 -1.24 17.01
N ALA A 41 -3.23 -0.95 15.72
CA ALA A 41 -4.07 -1.65 14.76
C ALA A 41 -3.63 -3.12 14.62
N THR A 42 -4.60 -3.98 14.31
CA THR A 42 -4.38 -5.39 14.03
C THR A 42 -3.85 -5.53 12.60
N CYS A 43 -2.64 -6.07 12.46
CA CYS A 43 -2.00 -6.34 11.17
C CYS A 43 -2.40 -7.75 10.66
N PRO A 44 -2.45 -7.99 9.33
CA PRO A 44 -2.58 -9.34 8.77
C PRO A 44 -1.32 -10.15 9.12
N GLY A 45 -1.48 -11.13 10.02
CA GLY A 45 -0.38 -11.85 10.65
C GLY A 45 0.20 -11.12 11.86
N ASP A 46 0.74 -11.87 12.83
CA ASP A 46 1.21 -11.35 14.13
C ASP A 46 2.41 -10.37 14.05
N VAL A 47 2.82 -9.94 12.85
CA VAL A 47 3.97 -9.07 12.60
C VAL A 47 3.62 -7.93 11.64
N CYS A 48 3.66 -6.70 12.15
CA CYS A 48 3.51 -5.49 11.34
C CYS A 48 4.82 -5.19 10.62
N THR A 49 4.79 -5.16 9.28
CA THR A 49 6.00 -5.02 8.45
C THR A 49 5.89 -3.89 7.43
N SER A 50 4.69 -3.35 7.22
CA SER A 50 4.47 -2.33 6.19
C SER A 50 4.63 -0.92 6.74
N LEU A 51 5.02 0.01 5.86
CA LEU A 51 5.01 1.44 6.16
C LEU A 51 3.60 1.93 6.51
N CYS A 52 2.57 1.28 5.97
CA CYS A 52 1.17 1.59 6.25
C CYS A 52 0.80 1.26 7.70
N ASP A 53 1.25 0.12 8.22
CA ASP A 53 1.06 -0.23 9.63
C ASP A 53 1.74 0.78 10.56
N LEU A 54 2.93 1.26 10.16
CA LEU A 54 3.64 2.30 10.89
C LEU A 54 2.89 3.64 10.86
N LEU A 55 2.36 4.05 9.71
CA LEU A 55 1.60 5.29 9.57
C LEU A 55 0.28 5.24 10.34
N ASP A 56 -0.41 4.10 10.30
CA ASP A 56 -1.64 3.89 11.06
C ASP A 56 -1.38 3.90 12.57
N LEU A 57 -0.30 3.27 13.04
CA LEU A 57 0.15 3.37 14.43
C LEU A 57 0.43 4.82 14.83
N VAL A 58 1.15 5.59 13.99
CA VAL A 58 1.43 7.00 14.25
C VAL A 58 0.14 7.81 14.38
N GLN A 59 -0.85 7.55 13.52
CA GLN A 59 -2.15 8.23 13.58
C GLN A 59 -2.87 7.96 14.91
N HIS A 60 -2.96 6.70 15.35
CA HIS A 60 -3.57 6.32 16.62
C HIS A 60 -2.83 6.94 17.83
N VAL A 61 -1.50 6.97 17.79
CA VAL A 61 -0.68 7.61 18.84
C VAL A 61 -0.92 9.12 18.90
N VAL A 62 -1.01 9.80 17.75
CA VAL A 62 -1.27 11.24 17.70
C VAL A 62 -2.66 11.57 18.27
N TYR A 63 -3.69 10.81 17.94
CA TYR A 63 -5.03 11.01 18.51
C TYR A 63 -5.07 10.77 20.01
N PHE A 64 -4.40 9.73 20.48
CA PHE A 64 -4.29 9.47 21.91
C PHE A 64 -3.63 10.64 22.65
N ALA A 65 -2.52 11.15 22.11
CA ALA A 65 -1.81 12.28 22.68
C ALA A 65 -2.68 13.56 22.71
N ILE A 66 -3.36 13.88 21.61
CA ILE A 66 -4.27 15.03 21.53
C ILE A 66 -5.44 14.87 22.51
N THR A 67 -6.02 13.67 22.61
CA THR A 67 -7.16 13.40 23.50
C THR A 67 -6.78 13.57 24.96
N ILE A 68 -5.66 12.98 25.40
CA ILE A 68 -5.17 13.18 26.77
C ILE A 68 -4.90 14.65 27.03
N LEU A 69 -4.27 15.35 26.09
CA LEU A 69 -3.92 16.75 26.26
C LEU A 69 -5.18 17.62 26.42
N LEU A 70 -6.17 17.45 25.55
CA LEU A 70 -7.36 18.32 25.51
C LEU A 70 -8.41 17.95 26.56
N PHE A 71 -8.61 16.67 26.86
CA PHE A 71 -9.70 16.23 27.74
C PHE A 71 -9.24 15.91 29.17
N VAL A 72 -7.95 15.71 29.40
CA VAL A 72 -7.42 15.39 30.72
C VAL A 72 -6.52 16.51 31.23
N ILE A 73 -5.45 16.83 30.50
CA ILE A 73 -4.41 17.75 30.98
C ILE A 73 -4.90 19.20 30.99
N ALA A 74 -5.44 19.69 29.87
CA ALA A 74 -5.86 21.09 29.74
C ALA A 74 -6.94 21.48 30.76
N PRO A 75 -8.02 20.69 30.99
CA PRO A 75 -9.02 21.00 32.01
C PRO A 75 -8.43 21.07 33.42
N ILE A 76 -7.51 20.16 33.77
CA ILE A 76 -6.83 20.19 35.08
C ILE A 76 -6.04 21.48 35.24
N ILE A 77 -5.28 21.90 34.23
CA ILE A 77 -4.51 23.16 34.26
C ILE A 77 -5.45 24.36 34.42
N PHE A 78 -6.56 24.39 33.70
CA PHE A 78 -7.54 25.49 33.79
C PHE A 78 -8.24 25.52 35.14
N VAL A 79 -8.61 24.38 35.70
CA VAL A 79 -9.23 24.29 37.02
C VAL A 79 -8.25 24.73 38.10
N ILE A 80 -7.01 24.23 38.10
CA ILE A 80 -6.00 24.64 39.09
C ILE A 80 -5.67 26.13 38.95
N GLY A 81 -5.51 26.62 37.71
CA GLY A 81 -5.27 28.03 37.45
C GLY A 81 -6.42 28.92 37.91
N GLY A 82 -7.66 28.49 37.67
CA GLY A 82 -8.88 29.17 38.09
C GLY A 82 -9.02 29.22 39.61
N ILE A 83 -8.86 28.08 40.29
CA ILE A 83 -8.89 27.99 41.76
C ILE A 83 -7.82 28.90 42.36
N LEU A 84 -6.61 28.93 41.79
CA LEU A 84 -5.52 29.75 42.30
C LEU A 84 -5.81 31.26 42.20
N ILE A 85 -6.53 31.68 41.16
CA ILE A 85 -7.00 33.08 41.03
C ILE A 85 -8.13 33.36 42.02
N MET A 86 -9.13 32.47 42.12
CA MET A 86 -10.29 32.65 43.00
C MET A 86 -9.90 32.68 44.49
N THR A 87 -8.87 31.91 44.87
CA THR A 87 -8.37 31.81 46.24
C THR A 87 -7.18 32.73 46.54
N ALA A 88 -6.87 33.69 45.64
CA ALA A 88 -5.70 34.54 45.80
C ALA A 88 -5.78 35.53 46.97
N GLY A 89 -6.98 35.95 47.37
CA GLY A 89 -7.18 36.82 48.54
C GLY A 89 -6.38 38.13 48.51
N GLY A 90 -6.10 38.68 47.32
CA GLY A 90 -5.27 39.88 47.13
C GLY A 90 -3.76 39.63 46.97
N SER A 91 -3.29 38.39 47.06
CA SER A 91 -1.89 38.03 46.75
C SER A 91 -1.62 38.15 45.24
N GLU A 92 -0.83 39.15 44.85
CA GLU A 92 -0.39 39.31 43.46
C GLU A 92 0.40 38.09 42.95
N GLU A 93 1.18 37.43 43.82
CA GLU A 93 1.94 36.24 43.45
C GLU A 93 1.00 35.10 43.01
N ARG A 94 -0.06 34.82 43.78
CA ARG A 94 -1.02 33.75 43.45
C ARG A 94 -1.85 34.11 42.22
N MET A 95 -2.27 35.37 42.09
CA MET A 95 -2.93 35.86 40.87
C MET A 95 -2.03 35.71 39.64
N GLY A 96 -0.75 36.08 39.76
CA GLY A 96 0.25 35.96 38.69
C GLY A 96 0.44 34.52 38.26
N LYS A 97 0.64 33.60 39.21
CA LYS A 97 0.78 32.16 38.93
C LYS A 97 -0.47 31.57 38.25
N GLY A 98 -1.66 31.90 38.74
CA GLY A 98 -2.90 31.36 38.16
C GLY A 98 -3.10 31.84 36.72
N ARG A 99 -2.86 33.13 36.45
CA ARG A 99 -2.87 33.68 35.08
C ARG A 99 -1.82 33.03 34.19
N GLN A 100 -0.61 32.78 34.71
CA GLN A 100 0.45 32.12 33.95
C GLN A 100 0.07 30.68 33.59
N MET A 101 -0.54 29.93 34.50
CA MET A 101 -1.02 28.57 34.24
C MET A 101 -2.10 28.56 33.16
N ILE A 102 -3.09 29.45 33.26
CA ILE A 102 -4.16 29.54 32.26
C ILE A 102 -3.58 29.95 30.89
N LYS A 103 -2.74 30.99 30.84
CA LYS A 103 -2.08 31.42 29.59
C LYS A 103 -1.25 30.30 28.98
N GLY A 104 -0.48 29.58 29.80
CA GLY A 104 0.30 28.42 29.36
C GLY A 104 -0.58 27.30 28.80
N GLY A 105 -1.70 26.99 29.46
CA GLY A 105 -2.69 26.02 28.98
C GLY A 105 -3.31 26.42 27.64
N VAL A 106 -3.71 27.69 27.50
CA VAL A 106 -4.26 28.22 26.23
C VAL A 106 -3.23 28.13 25.11
N ILE A 107 -1.99 28.56 25.36
CA ILE A 107 -0.91 28.48 24.35
C ILE A 107 -0.64 27.03 23.96
N GLY A 108 -0.59 26.11 24.93
CA GLY A 108 -0.40 24.69 24.65
C GLY A 108 -1.50 24.08 23.77
N VAL A 109 -2.76 24.41 24.07
CA VAL A 109 -3.91 23.99 23.25
C VAL A 109 -3.83 24.59 21.84
N LEU A 110 -3.53 25.88 21.73
CA LEU A 110 -3.39 26.55 20.43
C LEU A 110 -2.28 25.93 19.57
N ILE A 111 -1.11 25.65 20.15
CA ILE A 111 -0.01 24.99 19.44
C ILE A 111 -0.43 23.60 18.97
N THR A 112 -1.10 22.83 19.82
CA THR A 112 -1.54 21.45 19.49
C THR A 112 -2.51 21.45 18.31
N LEU A 113 -3.54 22.30 18.35
CA LEU A 113 -4.52 22.42 17.28
C LEU A 113 -3.90 23.02 16.00
N SER A 114 -2.99 23.99 16.14
CA SER A 114 -2.31 24.58 14.99
C SER A 114 -1.40 23.57 14.29
N ALA A 115 -0.65 22.77 15.04
CA ALA A 115 0.18 21.71 14.49
C ALA A 115 -0.65 20.69 13.69
N TYR A 116 -1.80 20.28 14.25
CA TYR A 116 -2.74 19.41 13.56
C TYR A 116 -3.22 19.99 12.22
N LEU A 117 -3.58 21.27 12.19
CA LEU A 117 -4.02 21.96 10.97
C LEU A 117 -2.88 22.16 9.96
N ILE A 118 -1.69 22.56 10.43
CA ILE A 118 -0.53 22.79 9.57
C ILE A 118 -0.12 21.51 8.88
N VAL A 119 -0.01 20.39 9.61
CA VAL A 119 0.33 19.08 9.04
C VAL A 119 -0.70 18.69 8.00
N GLY A 120 -2.00 18.81 8.32
CA GLY A 120 -3.04 18.46 7.37
C GLY A 120 -3.05 19.32 6.11
N THR A 121 -2.85 20.63 6.26
CA THR A 121 -2.78 21.56 5.13
C THR A 121 -1.54 21.30 4.27
N PHE A 122 -0.39 21.03 4.90
CA PHE A 122 0.84 20.71 4.20
C PHE A 122 0.72 19.40 3.40
N LEU A 123 0.21 18.34 4.02
CA LEU A 123 -0.01 17.06 3.34
C LEU A 123 -1.03 17.19 2.20
N TRP A 124 -2.06 18.02 2.37
CA TRP A 124 -3.03 18.31 1.32
C TRP A 124 -2.45 19.10 0.15
N LEU A 125 -1.50 20.01 0.41
CA LEU A 125 -0.84 20.83 -0.62
C LEU A 125 0.18 20.03 -1.43
N VAL A 126 0.95 19.15 -0.77
CA VAL A 126 2.03 18.37 -1.39
C VAL A 126 1.52 17.01 -1.90
N GLY A 127 0.36 16.56 -1.42
CA GLY A 127 -0.27 15.31 -1.83
C GLY A 127 -0.53 15.27 -3.34
N ASN A 128 -0.04 14.21 -3.97
CA ASN A 128 0.01 14.06 -5.42
C ASN A 128 -1.39 14.03 -6.07
N GLN A 129 -1.60 14.76 -7.17
CA GLN A 129 -2.91 14.90 -7.82
C GLN A 129 -3.24 13.73 -8.77
N ASP A 130 -2.24 12.93 -9.14
CA ASP A 130 -2.34 11.97 -10.24
C ASP A 130 -3.19 10.71 -9.93
N THR A 131 -3.52 10.44 -8.66
CA THR A 131 -4.39 9.32 -8.24
C THR A 131 -5.83 9.75 -7.91
N GLY A 132 -6.16 11.04 -8.03
CA GLY A 132 -7.49 11.58 -7.68
C GLY A 132 -7.78 11.63 -6.17
N THR A 133 -6.85 11.16 -5.32
CA THR A 133 -6.98 11.14 -3.86
C THR A 133 -5.98 12.09 -3.22
N ARG A 134 -6.47 13.22 -2.70
CA ARG A 134 -5.66 14.11 -1.86
C ARG A 134 -5.41 13.42 -0.52
N VAL A 135 -4.18 13.48 0.00
CA VAL A 135 -3.85 12.98 1.34
C VAL A 135 -4.69 13.74 2.36
N SER A 136 -5.69 13.07 2.94
CA SER A 136 -6.65 13.68 3.85
C SER A 136 -6.25 13.39 5.30
N TRP A 137 -5.40 14.24 5.88
CA TRP A 137 -5.14 14.19 7.31
C TRP A 137 -6.43 14.48 8.09
N PRO A 138 -6.76 13.68 9.12
CA PRO A 138 -5.91 12.69 9.76
C PRO A 138 -6.03 11.29 9.16
N HIS A 139 -7.11 10.97 8.47
CA HIS A 139 -7.38 9.67 7.85
C HIS A 139 -6.51 9.46 6.62
N VAL A 140 -5.25 9.13 6.85
CA VAL A 140 -4.35 8.65 5.80
C VAL A 140 -4.83 7.26 5.41
N GLN A 141 -5.64 7.20 4.35
CA GLN A 141 -6.04 5.93 3.76
C GLN A 141 -4.80 5.25 3.21
N CYS A 142 -4.22 4.40 4.03
CA CYS A 142 -3.28 3.39 3.59
C CYS A 142 -4.07 2.32 2.83
N ASN A 143 -4.55 2.70 1.66
CA ASN A 143 -4.85 1.73 0.63
C ASN A 143 -3.50 1.22 0.17
N LEU A 144 -2.91 0.30 0.93
CA LEU A 144 -2.13 -0.74 0.29
C LEU A 144 -3.04 -1.26 -0.83
N PRO A 145 -2.59 -1.40 -2.08
CA PRO A 145 -3.28 -2.34 -2.93
C PRO A 145 -3.35 -3.60 -2.09
N THR A 146 -4.56 -3.97 -1.67
CA THR A 146 -4.79 -5.22 -0.95
C THR A 146 -3.99 -6.24 -1.72
N SER A 147 -3.05 -6.91 -1.05
CA SER A 147 -2.57 -8.17 -1.60
C SER A 147 -3.83 -8.94 -2.02
N PRO A 148 -3.98 -9.37 -3.28
CA PRO A 148 -5.15 -10.09 -3.75
C PRO A 148 -5.46 -11.36 -2.95
N PHE A 149 -4.59 -11.71 -1.99
CA PHE A 149 -4.63 -12.91 -1.18
C PHE A 149 -5.16 -12.70 0.26
N ASP A 150 -5.44 -11.47 0.71
CA ASP A 150 -6.00 -11.20 2.06
C ASP A 150 -7.50 -10.84 2.04
N GLN A 151 -8.16 -10.96 0.90
CA GLN A 151 -9.62 -11.05 0.87
C GLN A 151 -9.97 -12.54 0.78
N PRO A 152 -10.91 -13.08 1.58
CA PRO A 152 -11.56 -14.31 1.16
C PRO A 152 -12.08 -14.02 -0.25
N VAL A 153 -11.60 -14.80 -1.22
CA VAL A 153 -12.01 -14.71 -2.63
C VAL A 153 -13.49 -14.41 -2.62
N PRO A 154 -13.93 -13.23 -3.09
CA PRO A 154 -15.35 -13.00 -3.25
C PRO A 154 -15.83 -14.20 -4.06
N GLN A 155 -16.80 -14.95 -3.55
CA GLN A 155 -17.67 -15.74 -4.43
C GLN A 155 -18.47 -14.73 -5.25
N GLY A 156 -17.77 -13.93 -6.04
CA GLY A 156 -18.27 -12.93 -6.95
C GLY A 156 -18.62 -13.68 -8.21
N ASN A 157 -19.77 -14.36 -8.12
CA ASN A 157 -20.44 -15.12 -9.15
C ASN A 157 -19.56 -16.15 -9.83
N GLN A 158 -20.04 -17.39 -9.81
CA GLN A 158 -19.78 -18.25 -10.95
C GLN A 158 -20.26 -17.50 -12.21
N ASN A 159 -19.31 -16.85 -12.90
CA ASN A 159 -18.96 -17.19 -14.27
C ASN A 159 -19.96 -16.79 -15.38
N PRO A 160 -19.51 -16.58 -16.63
CA PRO A 160 -19.17 -17.69 -17.52
C PRO A 160 -17.70 -17.57 -17.98
N GLN A 161 -16.79 -18.56 -17.86
CA GLN A 161 -16.56 -19.65 -18.81
C GLN A 161 -17.47 -19.42 -19.99
N GLY A 162 -17.15 -18.37 -20.73
CA GLY A 162 -17.48 -18.31 -22.12
C GLY A 162 -16.70 -19.45 -22.74
N ASN A 163 -17.36 -20.58 -22.90
CA ASN A 163 -16.91 -21.64 -23.77
C ASN A 163 -16.77 -21.05 -25.18
N VAL A 164 -15.56 -20.67 -25.56
CA VAL A 164 -15.28 -20.18 -26.90
C VAL A 164 -14.91 -21.40 -27.74
N THR A 165 -15.71 -21.68 -28.76
CA THR A 165 -15.47 -22.79 -29.68
C THR A 165 -14.66 -22.26 -30.87
N PRO A 166 -13.34 -22.53 -30.96
CA PRO A 166 -12.60 -22.26 -32.18
C PRO A 166 -13.10 -23.14 -33.34
N PRO A 167 -12.87 -22.77 -34.60
CA PRO A 167 -13.18 -23.63 -35.74
C PRO A 167 -12.25 -24.85 -35.69
N GLY A 168 -12.71 -25.97 -35.13
CA GLY A 168 -11.89 -27.18 -35.03
C GLY A 168 -12.01 -28.01 -33.75
N GLY A 169 -12.84 -27.61 -32.77
CA GLY A 169 -13.36 -28.54 -31.75
C GLY A 169 -12.44 -28.85 -30.57
N GLU A 170 -12.54 -28.04 -29.51
CA GLU A 170 -12.73 -28.48 -28.13
C GLU A 170 -13.27 -27.28 -27.34
N VAL A 171 -14.01 -27.52 -26.25
CA VAL A 171 -14.57 -26.43 -25.43
C VAL A 171 -13.45 -25.81 -24.61
N LEU A 172 -12.96 -24.65 -25.02
CA LEU A 172 -11.94 -23.92 -24.26
C LEU A 172 -12.60 -23.09 -23.14
N ASN A 173 -12.30 -23.45 -21.90
CA ASN A 173 -12.60 -22.62 -20.74
C ASN A 173 -11.61 -21.45 -20.75
N LEU A 174 -12.04 -20.26 -21.15
CA LEU A 174 -11.21 -19.07 -21.21
C LEU A 174 -11.73 -17.98 -20.27
N VAL A 175 -10.79 -17.27 -19.64
CA VAL A 175 -11.02 -16.07 -18.85
C VAL A 175 -10.88 -14.87 -19.78
N ASP A 176 -11.95 -14.09 -19.91
CA ASP A 176 -11.96 -12.85 -20.68
C ASP A 176 -11.70 -11.67 -19.75
N GLY A 177 -10.76 -10.80 -20.15
CA GLY A 177 -10.51 -9.55 -19.44
C GLY A 177 -9.03 -9.29 -19.20
N PRO A 178 -8.71 -8.07 -18.76
CA PRO A 178 -7.34 -7.71 -18.46
C PRO A 178 -6.96 -8.36 -17.12
N VAL A 179 -5.92 -9.19 -17.13
CA VAL A 179 -5.44 -9.89 -15.94
C VAL A 179 -4.87 -8.88 -14.95
N SER A 180 -5.54 -8.76 -13.81
CA SER A 180 -5.21 -7.80 -12.75
C SER A 180 -4.48 -8.49 -11.60
N PHE A 181 -3.47 -7.83 -11.04
CA PHE A 181 -2.60 -8.35 -10.00
C PHE A 181 -2.26 -7.26 -8.97
N SER A 182 -1.59 -7.63 -7.89
CA SER A 182 -1.16 -6.66 -6.87
C SER A 182 -0.19 -5.65 -7.49
N GLY A 183 -0.59 -4.38 -7.59
CA GLY A 183 0.24 -3.32 -8.15
C GLY A 183 0.05 -3.05 -9.65
N GLY A 184 -0.92 -3.68 -10.32
CA GLY A 184 -1.24 -3.33 -11.72
C GLY A 184 -2.17 -4.28 -12.44
N THR A 185 -2.29 -4.07 -13.74
CA THR A 185 -3.12 -4.89 -14.63
C THR A 185 -2.41 -5.02 -15.96
N PHE A 186 -2.24 -6.23 -16.50
CA PHE A 186 -1.69 -6.36 -17.85
C PHE A 186 -2.70 -5.83 -18.87
N TRP A 187 -2.30 -4.84 -19.67
CA TRP A 187 -3.08 -4.40 -20.83
C TRP A 187 -2.84 -5.32 -22.02
N TYR A 188 -3.92 -5.62 -22.72
CA TYR A 188 -3.92 -6.42 -23.91
C TYR A 188 -4.08 -5.51 -25.13
N LYS A 189 -3.25 -5.71 -26.15
CA LYS A 189 -3.37 -5.05 -27.44
C LYS A 189 -4.25 -5.86 -28.40
N ASN A 190 -3.86 -7.11 -28.66
CA ASN A 190 -4.57 -8.05 -29.53
C ASN A 190 -4.94 -9.30 -28.74
N GLY A 191 -6.18 -9.77 -28.91
CA GLY A 191 -6.74 -10.81 -28.04
C GLY A 191 -6.99 -10.30 -26.61
N ARG A 192 -7.80 -11.01 -25.83
CA ARG A 192 -8.10 -10.65 -24.43
C ARG A 192 -8.46 -11.86 -23.57
N GLN A 193 -8.36 -13.05 -24.12
CA GLN A 193 -8.77 -14.28 -23.50
C GLN A 193 -7.55 -15.15 -23.23
N VAL A 194 -7.50 -15.74 -22.05
CA VAL A 194 -6.45 -16.67 -21.64
C VAL A 194 -7.06 -17.84 -20.88
N ASN A 195 -6.39 -18.98 -20.89
CA ASN A 195 -6.78 -20.14 -20.09
C ASN A 195 -6.74 -19.81 -18.59
N PRO A 196 -7.63 -20.34 -17.74
CA PRO A 196 -7.60 -20.13 -16.30
C PRO A 196 -6.23 -20.35 -15.64
N LYS A 197 -5.48 -21.38 -16.06
CA LYS A 197 -4.13 -21.61 -15.55
C LYS A 197 -3.15 -20.52 -15.98
N MET A 198 -3.30 -20.03 -17.21
CA MET A 198 -2.52 -18.91 -17.72
C MET A 198 -2.89 -17.62 -16.98
N ALA A 199 -4.17 -17.38 -16.70
CA ALA A 199 -4.63 -16.25 -15.91
C ALA A 199 -4.02 -16.27 -14.50
N GLU A 200 -4.10 -17.41 -13.80
CA GLU A 200 -3.53 -17.59 -12.45
C GLU A 200 -2.02 -17.33 -12.44
N ALA A 201 -1.29 -17.91 -13.41
CA ALA A 201 0.14 -17.73 -13.54
C ALA A 201 0.51 -16.27 -13.84
N LEU A 202 -0.24 -15.59 -14.73
CA LEU A 202 -0.06 -14.17 -15.02
C LEU A 202 -0.35 -13.29 -13.79
N VAL A 203 -1.37 -13.58 -12.98
CA VAL A 203 -1.63 -12.84 -11.73
C VAL A 203 -0.43 -12.94 -10.78
N CYS A 204 0.12 -14.14 -10.60
CA CYS A 204 1.31 -14.36 -9.79
C CYS A 204 2.53 -13.61 -10.35
N THR A 205 2.78 -13.72 -11.66
CA THR A 205 3.93 -13.09 -12.31
C THR A 205 3.87 -11.58 -12.23
N GLY A 206 2.70 -10.99 -12.48
CA GLY A 206 2.49 -9.55 -12.33
C GLY A 206 2.72 -9.07 -10.90
N GLY A 207 2.23 -9.82 -9.90
CA GLY A 207 2.43 -9.48 -8.49
C GLY A 207 3.90 -9.50 -8.07
N LYS A 208 4.68 -10.49 -8.53
CA LYS A 208 6.14 -10.53 -8.30
C LYS A 208 6.84 -9.41 -9.05
N LEU A 209 6.47 -9.19 -10.31
CA LEU A 209 7.03 -8.13 -11.13
C LEU A 209 6.81 -6.75 -10.52
N ALA A 210 5.64 -6.48 -9.93
CA ALA A 210 5.31 -5.22 -9.29
C ALA A 210 6.29 -4.84 -8.15
N SER A 211 6.90 -5.82 -7.48
CA SER A 211 7.88 -5.56 -6.41
C SER A 211 9.20 -4.95 -6.92
N HIS A 212 9.48 -5.09 -8.23
CA HIS A 212 10.66 -4.52 -8.87
C HIS A 212 10.46 -3.07 -9.33
N TYR A 213 9.25 -2.49 -9.20
CA TYR A 213 8.95 -1.14 -9.67
C TYR A 213 8.25 -0.31 -8.60
N SER A 214 8.83 0.84 -8.25
CA SER A 214 8.26 1.80 -7.30
C SER A 214 7.49 2.90 -8.03
N GLY A 215 6.25 2.62 -8.45
CA GLY A 215 5.40 3.66 -9.06
C GLY A 215 4.11 3.12 -9.65
N PHE A 216 2.98 3.75 -9.30
CA PHE A 216 1.63 3.38 -9.74
C PHE A 216 1.38 3.60 -11.26
N LEU A 217 2.24 4.35 -11.96
CA LEU A 217 2.00 4.80 -13.34
C LEU A 217 2.92 4.19 -14.41
N SER A 218 3.87 3.34 -14.04
CA SER A 218 4.75 2.68 -15.00
C SER A 218 4.43 1.20 -15.01
N GLN A 219 3.40 0.80 -15.75
CA GLN A 219 3.32 -0.60 -16.14
C GLN A 219 4.46 -0.86 -17.11
N PRO A 220 5.45 -1.69 -16.76
CA PRO A 220 6.62 -1.85 -17.61
C PRO A 220 6.33 -2.80 -18.76
N ILE A 221 5.26 -3.61 -18.71
CA ILE A 221 4.96 -4.69 -19.64
C ILE A 221 3.53 -4.53 -20.20
N ARG A 222 3.37 -4.78 -21.50
CA ARG A 222 2.10 -4.87 -22.22
C ARG A 222 2.00 -6.22 -22.91
N ILE A 223 0.84 -6.86 -22.83
CA ILE A 223 0.54 -8.06 -23.61
C ILE A 223 0.14 -7.60 -25.02
N THR A 224 0.95 -7.97 -25.99
CA THR A 224 0.74 -7.63 -27.39
C THR A 224 -0.12 -8.65 -28.12
N GLU A 225 -0.10 -9.90 -27.68
CA GLU A 225 -0.83 -11.03 -28.29
C GLU A 225 -1.41 -11.93 -27.19
N ALA A 226 -2.66 -12.32 -27.33
CA ALA A 226 -3.35 -13.35 -26.55
C ALA A 226 -4.43 -13.99 -27.42
N TYR A 227 -5.24 -14.90 -26.88
CA TYR A 227 -6.36 -15.47 -27.64
C TYR A 227 -7.52 -14.45 -27.77
N PRO A 228 -8.27 -14.44 -28.88
CA PRO A 228 -7.95 -15.09 -30.16
C PRO A 228 -6.76 -14.42 -30.85
N THR A 229 -5.96 -15.23 -31.55
CA THR A 229 -4.74 -14.77 -32.21
C THR A 229 -5.05 -13.81 -33.36
N SER A 230 -4.18 -12.83 -33.57
CA SER A 230 -4.33 -11.84 -34.63
C SER A 230 -3.66 -12.27 -35.95
N SER A 231 -2.76 -13.25 -35.88
CA SER A 231 -2.03 -13.83 -37.01
C SER A 231 -1.84 -15.34 -36.84
N PRO A 232 -1.29 -16.05 -37.85
CA PRO A 232 -0.77 -17.41 -37.65
C PRO A 232 0.41 -17.42 -36.68
N HIS A 233 0.46 -18.38 -35.76
CA HIS A 233 1.55 -18.51 -34.78
C HIS A 233 2.23 -19.88 -34.89
N GLN A 234 3.53 -19.90 -34.63
CA GLN A 234 4.34 -21.13 -34.57
C GLN A 234 4.06 -21.96 -33.30
N ASP A 235 3.65 -21.29 -32.21
CA ASP A 235 3.35 -21.95 -30.95
C ASP A 235 1.85 -22.30 -30.86
N SER A 236 1.54 -23.58 -30.72
CA SER A 236 0.16 -24.08 -30.67
C SER A 236 -0.60 -23.59 -29.42
N HIS A 237 0.09 -23.23 -28.34
CA HIS A 237 -0.53 -22.75 -27.09
C HIS A 237 -1.29 -21.43 -27.25
N HIS A 238 -0.99 -20.65 -28.29
CA HIS A 238 -1.72 -19.43 -28.63
C HIS A 238 -3.17 -19.74 -29.06
N SER A 239 -3.43 -20.90 -29.66
CA SER A 239 -4.76 -21.30 -30.11
C SER A 239 -5.70 -21.74 -28.98
N THR A 240 -5.14 -22.05 -27.80
CA THR A 240 -5.88 -22.49 -26.60
C THR A 240 -5.85 -21.47 -25.47
N GLY A 241 -5.33 -20.26 -25.73
CA GLY A 241 -5.19 -19.18 -24.73
C GLY A 241 -4.15 -19.46 -23.65
N CYS A 242 -3.23 -20.39 -23.90
CA CYS A 242 -2.19 -20.80 -22.95
C CYS A 242 -0.84 -20.18 -23.20
N ALA A 243 -0.74 -19.32 -24.21
CA ALA A 243 0.41 -18.45 -24.41
C ALA A 243 -0.04 -17.00 -24.61
N VAL A 244 0.88 -16.09 -24.28
CA VAL A 244 0.77 -14.66 -24.58
C VAL A 244 2.14 -14.11 -24.96
N ASP A 245 2.14 -13.09 -25.81
CA ASP A 245 3.36 -12.36 -26.15
C ASP A 245 3.37 -11.02 -25.40
N ALA A 246 4.46 -10.73 -24.72
CA ALA A 246 4.62 -9.58 -23.84
C ALA A 246 5.80 -8.71 -24.26
N THR A 247 5.62 -7.40 -24.26
CA THR A 247 6.67 -6.41 -24.61
C THR A 247 6.78 -5.34 -23.54
N PRO A 248 7.99 -4.83 -23.25
CA PRO A 248 8.14 -3.66 -22.43
C PRO A 248 7.54 -2.42 -23.08
N ASN A 249 7.02 -1.50 -22.27
CA ASN A 249 6.42 -0.26 -22.77
C ASN A 249 7.46 0.80 -23.20
N ASN A 250 8.67 0.76 -22.63
CA ASN A 250 9.80 1.61 -23.02
C ASN A 250 10.96 0.72 -23.49
N PHE A 251 11.44 0.96 -24.71
CA PHE A 251 12.50 0.14 -25.34
C PHE A 251 13.92 0.44 -24.82
N ASN A 252 14.11 1.55 -24.07
CA ASN A 252 15.44 1.98 -23.61
C ASN A 252 15.99 1.22 -22.39
N ASP A 253 15.12 0.54 -21.60
CA ASP A 253 15.50 -0.28 -20.43
C ASP A 253 15.03 -1.73 -20.57
N SER A 254 14.86 -2.21 -21.80
CA SER A 254 14.17 -3.45 -22.14
C SER A 254 14.76 -4.70 -21.46
N CYS A 255 16.09 -4.81 -21.31
CA CYS A 255 16.71 -6.03 -20.78
C CYS A 255 16.53 -6.25 -19.28
N ASN A 256 16.57 -5.20 -18.46
CA ASN A 256 16.32 -5.34 -17.02
C ASN A 256 14.85 -5.69 -16.77
N VAL A 257 13.96 -5.05 -17.53
CA VAL A 257 12.52 -5.31 -17.45
C VAL A 257 12.19 -6.74 -17.88
N VAL A 258 12.76 -7.18 -18.99
CA VAL A 258 12.64 -8.56 -19.47
C VAL A 258 13.20 -9.53 -18.44
N SER A 259 14.39 -9.31 -17.89
CA SER A 259 14.98 -10.21 -16.89
C SER A 259 14.09 -10.36 -15.64
N ASN A 260 13.52 -9.27 -15.13
CA ASN A 260 12.60 -9.32 -13.99
C ASN A 260 11.29 -10.04 -14.34
N LEU A 261 10.80 -9.88 -15.57
CA LEU A 261 9.64 -10.61 -16.06
C LEU A 261 9.93 -12.12 -16.15
N LEU A 262 11.09 -12.52 -16.66
CA LEU A 262 11.47 -13.93 -16.78
C LEU A 262 11.64 -14.59 -15.40
N ASP A 263 12.28 -13.89 -14.46
CA ASP A 263 12.41 -14.38 -13.08
C ASP A 263 11.04 -14.57 -12.42
N ALA A 264 10.16 -13.56 -12.51
CA ALA A 264 8.79 -13.64 -12.00
C ALA A 264 7.95 -14.73 -12.68
N ALA A 265 8.12 -14.92 -14.00
CA ALA A 265 7.44 -15.95 -14.77
C ALA A 265 7.86 -17.36 -14.31
N SER A 266 9.17 -17.58 -14.15
CA SER A 266 9.72 -18.86 -13.72
C SER A 266 9.19 -19.30 -12.35
N GLN A 267 9.07 -18.35 -11.41
CA GLN A 267 8.60 -18.60 -10.05
C GLN A 267 7.08 -18.85 -9.98
N CYS A 268 6.34 -18.52 -11.03
CA CYS A 268 4.89 -18.69 -11.14
C CYS A 268 4.49 -19.82 -12.09
N GLY A 269 5.46 -20.67 -12.49
CA GLY A 269 5.19 -21.85 -13.31
C GLY A 269 4.97 -21.56 -14.80
N LEU A 270 5.34 -20.37 -15.28
CA LEU A 270 5.33 -20.06 -16.71
C LEU A 270 6.65 -20.52 -17.35
N GLY A 271 6.52 -21.23 -18.46
CA GLY A 271 7.59 -21.35 -19.45
C GLY A 271 7.70 -20.05 -20.25
N PHE A 272 8.90 -19.79 -20.79
CA PHE A 272 9.13 -18.58 -21.56
C PHE A 272 10.17 -18.77 -22.66
N LYS A 273 10.07 -17.96 -23.72
CA LYS A 273 11.11 -17.75 -24.73
C LYS A 273 11.38 -16.26 -24.81
N ASN A 274 12.65 -15.87 -24.70
CA ASN A 274 13.07 -14.48 -24.81
C ASN A 274 13.53 -14.20 -26.24
N GLU A 275 12.81 -13.34 -26.98
CA GLU A 275 13.18 -12.98 -28.35
C GLU A 275 13.97 -11.68 -28.45
N TYR A 276 14.35 -11.09 -27.32
CA TYR A 276 15.26 -9.94 -27.28
C TYR A 276 16.71 -10.42 -27.40
N GLU A 277 17.23 -10.58 -28.61
CA GLU A 277 18.61 -11.02 -28.87
C GLU A 277 19.67 -10.18 -28.13
N ALA A 278 19.41 -8.87 -27.99
CA ALA A 278 20.31 -7.96 -27.27
C ALA A 278 20.34 -8.18 -25.74
N CYS A 279 19.42 -9.00 -25.20
CA CYS A 279 19.30 -9.27 -23.77
C CYS A 279 19.85 -10.67 -23.41
N PRO A 280 20.34 -10.87 -22.18
CA PRO A 280 20.85 -12.16 -21.74
C PRO A 280 19.84 -13.29 -21.95
N GLY A 281 20.26 -14.37 -22.61
CA GLY A 281 19.41 -15.53 -22.91
C GLY A 281 18.38 -15.33 -24.01
N GLY A 282 18.46 -14.22 -24.76
CA GLY A 282 17.61 -13.97 -25.93
C GLY A 282 18.07 -14.73 -27.18
N ALA A 283 17.11 -15.11 -28.03
CA ALA A 283 17.36 -15.72 -29.34
C ALA A 283 16.56 -15.00 -30.43
N LEU A 284 17.05 -14.99 -31.67
CA LEU A 284 16.35 -14.38 -32.80
C LEU A 284 15.03 -15.08 -33.11
N SER A 285 13.97 -14.29 -33.29
CA SER A 285 12.71 -14.80 -33.85
C SER A 285 12.90 -15.08 -35.34
N THR A 286 12.31 -16.17 -35.83
CA THR A 286 12.44 -16.59 -37.24
C THR A 286 11.44 -15.90 -38.18
N GLU A 287 10.54 -15.08 -37.64
CA GLU A 287 9.35 -14.54 -38.32
C GLU A 287 9.45 -13.04 -38.65
N GLY A 288 10.58 -12.38 -38.36
CA GLY A 288 10.76 -10.94 -38.67
C GLY A 288 9.85 -10.00 -37.87
N THR A 289 9.29 -10.49 -36.77
CA THR A 289 8.42 -9.76 -35.85
C THR A 289 9.24 -8.90 -34.87
N ALA A 290 8.60 -7.88 -34.30
CA ALA A 290 9.22 -7.08 -33.25
C ALA A 290 9.56 -7.95 -32.03
N PRO A 291 10.70 -7.70 -31.34
CA PRO A 291 11.14 -8.55 -30.25
C PRO A 291 10.15 -8.52 -29.09
N HIS A 292 9.83 -9.70 -28.56
CA HIS A 292 8.90 -9.90 -27.45
C HIS A 292 9.34 -11.05 -26.54
N VAL A 293 8.70 -11.17 -25.38
CA VAL A 293 8.80 -12.33 -24.51
C VAL A 293 7.57 -13.18 -24.73
N HIS A 294 7.77 -14.40 -25.20
CA HIS A 294 6.71 -15.39 -25.33
C HIS A 294 6.55 -16.12 -24.00
N LEU A 295 5.39 -16.05 -23.35
CA LEU A 295 5.08 -16.72 -22.08
C LEU A 295 4.04 -17.81 -22.33
N TYR A 296 4.21 -18.99 -21.73
CA TYR A 296 3.28 -20.11 -21.90
C TYR A 296 3.16 -20.99 -20.66
N VAL A 297 2.02 -21.68 -20.52
CA VAL A 297 1.81 -22.73 -19.52
C VAL A 297 1.97 -24.10 -20.18
N SER A 298 2.85 -24.94 -19.64
CA SER A 298 3.14 -26.28 -20.17
C SER A 298 2.01 -27.31 -19.94
N ALA A 299 1.11 -27.05 -18.99
CA ALA A 299 0.00 -27.93 -18.63
C ALA A 299 -1.35 -27.40 -19.16
N CYS A 300 -1.43 -27.16 -20.47
CA CYS A 300 -2.63 -26.74 -21.17
C CYS A 300 -3.21 -27.88 -22.03
N PRO A 301 -4.55 -28.05 -22.12
CA PRO A 301 -5.17 -28.95 -23.09
C PRO A 301 -4.85 -28.56 -24.54
#